data_AF-A0A0V0Y325-F1
#
_entry.id   AF-A0A0V0Y325-F1
#
_cell.length_a   1.000
_cell.length_b   1.000
_cell.length_c   1.000
_cell.angle_alpha   90.00
_cell.angle_beta   90.00
_cell.angle_gamma   90.00
#
_symmetry.space_group_name_H-M   'P 1'
#
loop_
_entity.id
_entity.type
_entity.pdbx_description
1 polymer ?
#
loop_
_entity_poly.entity_id
_entity_poly.type
_entity_poly.pdbx_seq_one_letter_code
_entity_poly.pdbx_strand_id
1 'polypeptide(L)'
;LNLMEFDQELDPNTPMGILRGIKFGTESYHVLFKRLCSYAGLHCVVIKGYSKSAGYQPGMRFDGGRFRNTWNAVYLGGSWRFVQCNWGARHLVNARDVPQAGGSGRSIGHSESLRYEYDDHYFMTDPEEFIFEFFPSQCEWQLLKRPLSRQQFEELPFVRSLFFHYKLSFADPGLQAIVPADQTGAATVAVNMSPDCTRSLIFHYNLRFYDTDQAEYNRVSLKRFVMQSTVGHSAVFRVHTPCRGDFLLDIFANAVSPGDYLTGQPMKFKSICKFKVVCAELNVIMVPLPECSSGEWGPAKAFRLFGMIPLSHEDAIINAGPELDIRFRMAKPLAEFVATLRKNYIDQRKLERCVSTSVRGDVVTFHLLFPDEGQYGLDIYTREQRTNSGSSTSNNHAGVDHADRALLTHCCKYLINTKP
;
A
#
# COMPACT_ATOMS: atom_id res chain seq x y z
N LEU A 1 -12.10 28.69 -4.52
CA LEU A 1 -11.27 29.69 -5.24
C LEU A 1 -11.56 29.73 -6.74
N ASN A 2 -11.53 28.60 -7.45
CA ASN A 2 -11.66 28.56 -8.92
C ASN A 2 -12.93 29.26 -9.45
N LEU A 3 -14.06 29.11 -8.75
CA LEU A 3 -15.36 29.71 -9.10
C LEU A 3 -15.55 31.17 -8.65
N MET A 4 -14.61 31.74 -7.88
CA MET A 4 -14.75 33.11 -7.36
C MET A 4 -14.37 34.14 -8.42
N GLU A 5 -15.20 35.15 -8.63
CA GLU A 5 -14.86 36.32 -9.43
C GLU A 5 -14.27 37.42 -8.53
N PHE A 6 -13.30 38.17 -9.06
CA PHE A 6 -12.57 39.19 -8.32
C PHE A 6 -12.52 40.48 -9.13
N ASP A 7 -12.81 41.61 -8.49
CA ASP A 7 -12.66 42.92 -9.11
C ASP A 7 -11.20 43.21 -9.46
N GLN A 8 -10.98 44.10 -10.44
CA GLN A 8 -9.64 44.45 -10.91
C GLN A 8 -8.87 45.31 -9.90
N GLU A 9 -9.58 46.13 -9.10
CA GLU A 9 -9.01 47.12 -8.18
C GLU A 9 -9.14 46.69 -6.70
N LEU A 10 -8.85 45.42 -6.40
CA LEU A 10 -8.83 44.95 -5.02
C LEU A 10 -7.49 45.32 -4.34
N ASP A 11 -7.57 45.94 -3.16
CA ASP A 11 -6.41 46.14 -2.30
C ASP A 11 -5.77 44.78 -1.96
N PRO A 12 -4.50 44.53 -2.35
CA PRO A 12 -3.77 43.29 -2.09
C PRO A 12 -3.64 42.92 -0.61
N ASN A 13 -3.87 43.87 0.31
CA ASN A 13 -3.77 43.64 1.74
C ASN A 13 -5.07 43.12 2.38
N THR A 14 -6.19 43.20 1.67
CA THR A 14 -7.48 42.64 2.11
C THR A 14 -7.53 41.12 1.91
N PRO A 15 -8.38 40.37 2.65
CA PRO A 15 -8.60 38.95 2.38
C PRO A 15 -8.98 38.65 0.92
N MET A 16 -9.80 39.50 0.30
CA MET A 16 -10.19 39.37 -1.12
C MET A 16 -9.02 39.60 -2.07
N GLY A 17 -8.16 40.60 -1.81
CA GLY A 17 -6.95 40.83 -2.59
C GLY A 17 -5.96 39.67 -2.54
N ILE A 18 -5.82 39.00 -1.40
CA ILE A 18 -4.94 37.82 -1.27
C ILE A 18 -5.52 36.61 -2.00
N LEU A 19 -6.82 36.34 -1.83
CA LEU A 19 -7.48 35.24 -2.56
C LEU A 19 -7.39 35.47 -4.07
N ARG A 20 -7.57 36.71 -4.54
CA ARG A 20 -7.29 37.12 -5.92
C ARG A 20 -5.84 36.79 -6.31
N GLY A 21 -4.88 37.18 -5.47
CA GLY A 21 -3.47 36.90 -5.69
C GLY A 21 -3.16 35.40 -5.82
N ILE A 22 -3.78 34.56 -5.01
CA ILE A 22 -3.65 33.09 -5.11
C ILE A 22 -4.25 32.58 -6.42
N LYS A 23 -5.44 33.08 -6.80
CA LYS A 23 -6.10 32.67 -8.06
C LYS A 23 -5.24 33.00 -9.29
N PHE A 24 -4.53 34.13 -9.26
CA PHE A 24 -3.69 34.58 -10.37
C PHE A 24 -2.19 34.29 -10.18
N GLY A 25 -1.81 33.53 -9.16
CA GLY A 25 -0.43 33.07 -8.93
C GLY A 25 0.56 34.13 -8.46
N THR A 26 0.09 35.30 -8.01
CA THR A 26 0.95 36.34 -7.41
C THR A 26 1.13 36.18 -5.90
N GLU A 27 0.27 35.38 -5.26
CA GLU A 27 0.34 35.01 -3.85
C GLU A 27 0.26 33.50 -3.68
N SER A 28 0.70 32.99 -2.52
CA SER A 28 0.61 31.56 -2.19
C SER A 28 -0.27 31.32 -0.98
N TYR A 29 -0.85 30.12 -0.88
CA TYR A 29 -1.58 29.67 0.30
C TYR A 29 -0.74 29.81 1.60
N HIS A 30 0.58 29.64 1.51
CA HIS A 30 1.49 29.77 2.66
C HIS A 30 1.63 31.21 3.16
N VAL A 31 1.58 32.19 2.25
CA VAL A 31 1.61 33.61 2.60
C VAL A 31 0.29 34.05 3.21
N LEU A 32 -0.83 33.60 2.63
CA LEU A 32 -2.16 33.81 3.22
C LEU A 32 -2.21 33.24 4.65
N PHE A 33 -1.79 31.98 4.83
CA PHE A 33 -1.78 31.33 6.13
C PHE A 33 -0.91 32.10 7.14
N LYS A 34 0.28 32.55 6.75
CA LYS A 34 1.13 33.41 7.59
C LYS A 34 0.42 34.70 8.00
N ARG A 35 -0.30 35.36 7.08
CA ARG A 35 -1.03 36.61 7.39
C ARG A 35 -2.20 36.35 8.35
N LEU A 36 -2.94 35.24 8.17
CA LEU A 36 -3.98 34.81 9.10
C LEU A 36 -3.41 34.55 10.50
N CYS A 37 -2.27 33.86 10.60
CA CYS A 37 -1.56 33.70 11.87
C CYS A 37 -1.22 35.06 12.50
N SER A 38 -0.72 36.02 11.72
CA SER A 38 -0.43 37.36 12.22
C SER A 38 -1.66 38.06 12.79
N TYR A 39 -2.82 37.95 12.14
CA TYR A 39 -4.08 38.51 12.67
C TYR A 39 -4.55 37.81 13.95
N ALA A 40 -4.24 36.52 14.09
CA ALA A 40 -4.51 35.74 15.30
C ALA A 40 -3.45 35.93 16.40
N GLY A 41 -2.44 36.80 16.20
CA GLY A 41 -1.36 37.01 17.17
C GLY A 41 -0.34 35.87 17.24
N LEU A 42 -0.26 35.03 16.20
CA LEU A 42 0.62 33.87 16.13
C LEU A 42 1.85 34.14 15.26
N HIS A 43 3.04 33.77 15.75
CA HIS A 43 4.25 33.80 14.94
C HIS A 43 4.20 32.68 13.89
N CYS A 44 4.37 33.04 12.62
CA CYS A 44 4.40 32.10 11.52
C CYS A 44 5.49 32.50 10.51
N VAL A 45 6.24 31.51 10.04
CA VAL A 45 7.28 31.66 9.02
C VAL A 45 6.90 30.87 7.77
N VAL A 46 7.42 31.33 6.63
CA VAL A 46 7.32 30.61 5.35
C VAL A 46 8.69 29.98 5.07
N ILE A 47 8.72 28.65 4.98
CA ILE A 47 9.92 27.85 4.78
C ILE A 47 9.98 27.42 3.32
N LYS A 48 11.14 27.58 2.69
CA LYS A 48 11.41 27.12 1.32
C LYS A 48 12.36 25.93 1.35
N GLY A 49 12.11 24.93 0.53
CA GLY A 49 12.91 23.72 0.49
C GLY A 49 12.63 22.84 -0.71
N TYR A 50 12.80 21.54 -0.49
CA TYR A 50 12.52 20.48 -1.44
C TYR A 50 11.48 19.52 -0.83
N SER A 51 10.75 18.81 -1.67
CA SER A 51 9.85 17.75 -1.20
C SER A 51 9.81 16.55 -2.12
N LYS A 52 9.56 15.35 -1.59
CA LYS A 52 9.32 14.13 -2.40
C LYS A 52 7.91 14.12 -3.02
N SER A 53 7.60 15.16 -3.81
CA SER A 53 6.28 15.44 -4.40
C SER A 53 5.96 14.54 -5.60
N ALA A 54 4.86 14.85 -6.32
CA ALA A 54 4.51 14.17 -7.56
C ALA A 54 5.71 14.13 -8.54
N GLY A 55 5.94 12.96 -9.14
CA GLY A 55 7.07 12.70 -10.03
C GLY A 55 8.38 12.29 -9.34
N TYR A 56 8.52 12.45 -8.01
CA TYR A 56 9.67 11.91 -7.29
C TYR A 56 9.58 10.39 -7.19
N GLN A 57 10.71 9.71 -7.41
CA GLN A 57 10.89 8.28 -7.20
C GLN A 57 12.09 8.02 -6.27
N PRO A 58 12.07 6.92 -5.48
CA PRO A 58 13.16 6.58 -4.57
C PRO A 58 14.54 6.53 -5.26
N GLY A 59 15.53 7.22 -4.70
CA GLY A 59 16.88 7.30 -5.27
C GLY A 59 17.11 8.46 -6.25
N MET A 60 16.08 9.26 -6.57
CA MET A 60 16.27 10.52 -7.29
C MET A 60 16.98 11.55 -6.42
N ARG A 61 17.88 12.31 -7.04
CA ARG A 61 18.58 13.44 -6.41
C ARG A 61 17.82 14.75 -6.62
N PHE A 62 18.02 15.70 -5.71
CA PHE A 62 17.44 17.04 -5.81
C PHE A 62 18.40 18.00 -6.55
N ASP A 63 18.31 18.00 -7.87
CA ASP A 63 19.07 18.84 -8.80
C ASP A 63 18.20 19.87 -9.56
N GLY A 64 18.83 20.90 -10.12
CA GLY A 64 18.23 21.76 -11.16
C GLY A 64 16.94 22.51 -10.79
N GLY A 65 16.64 22.71 -9.49
CA GLY A 65 15.41 23.39 -9.06
C GLY A 65 14.14 22.53 -9.11
N ARG A 66 14.24 21.25 -9.48
CA ARG A 66 13.12 20.32 -9.40
C ARG A 66 12.68 20.12 -7.96
N PHE A 67 11.40 19.81 -7.79
CA PHE A 67 10.79 19.48 -6.49
C PHE A 67 10.91 20.58 -5.41
N ARG A 68 11.17 21.83 -5.82
CA ARG A 68 11.11 22.98 -4.92
C ARG A 68 9.70 23.10 -4.35
N ASN A 69 9.62 23.30 -3.04
CA ASN A 69 8.35 23.42 -2.35
C ASN A 69 8.46 24.45 -1.22
N THR A 70 7.29 24.89 -0.74
CA THR A 70 7.15 25.88 0.33
C THR A 70 6.11 25.39 1.32
N TRP A 71 6.33 25.63 2.61
CA TRP A 71 5.39 25.31 3.70
C TRP A 71 5.53 26.34 4.81
N ASN A 72 4.76 26.19 5.89
CA ASN A 72 4.80 27.07 7.04
C ASN A 72 5.34 26.35 8.28
N ALA A 73 5.89 27.14 9.21
CA ALA A 73 5.98 26.74 10.61
C ALA A 73 5.34 27.82 11.48
N VAL A 74 4.55 27.40 12.46
CA VAL A 74 3.85 28.27 13.41
C VAL A 74 4.36 27.99 14.82
N TYR A 75 4.59 29.03 15.60
CA TYR A 75 4.99 28.89 17.00
C TYR A 75 3.76 28.75 17.90
N LEU A 76 3.59 27.58 18.52
CA LEU A 76 2.44 27.23 19.34
C LEU A 76 2.88 26.40 20.55
N GLY A 77 2.35 26.71 21.73
CA GLY A 77 2.62 25.93 22.94
C GLY A 77 4.11 25.85 23.30
N GLY A 78 4.90 26.88 22.99
CA GLY A 78 6.34 26.91 23.26
C GLY A 78 7.23 26.20 22.23
N SER A 79 6.69 25.77 21.09
CA SER A 79 7.46 25.07 20.05
C SER A 79 7.01 25.44 18.63
N TRP A 80 7.88 25.24 17.64
CA TRP A 80 7.54 25.40 16.22
C TRP A 80 6.87 24.12 15.70
N ARG A 81 5.76 24.27 14.98
CA ARG A 81 5.00 23.15 14.36
C ARG A 81 4.83 23.39 12.86
N PHE A 82 5.00 22.34 12.06
CA PHE A 82 4.85 22.45 10.60
C PHE A 82 3.39 22.52 10.17
N VAL A 83 3.11 23.28 9.11
CA VAL A 83 1.82 23.30 8.44
C VAL A 83 2.05 23.34 6.95
N GLN A 84 1.52 22.33 6.23
CA GLN A 84 1.56 22.29 4.77
C GLN A 84 0.14 22.33 4.20
N CYS A 85 -0.36 23.56 3.98
CA CYS A 85 -1.75 23.83 3.59
C CYS A 85 -2.18 23.10 2.32
N ASN A 86 -1.31 23.02 1.31
CA ASN A 86 -1.66 22.42 0.01
C ASN A 86 -1.85 20.90 0.11
N TRP A 87 -1.10 20.25 0.99
CA TRP A 87 -1.17 18.80 1.15
C TRP A 87 -2.25 18.42 2.16
N GLY A 88 -2.42 19.21 3.23
CA GLY A 88 -3.48 19.02 4.21
C GLY A 88 -4.89 19.23 3.64
N ALA A 89 -5.06 20.10 2.64
CA ALA A 89 -6.32 20.25 1.91
C ALA A 89 -6.51 19.22 0.78
N ARG A 90 -5.57 18.28 0.61
CA ARG A 90 -5.45 17.22 -0.42
C ARG A 90 -6.37 17.37 -1.64
N HIS A 91 -5.79 17.79 -2.75
CA HIS A 91 -6.45 17.82 -4.05
C HIS A 91 -6.49 16.40 -4.64
N LEU A 92 -7.67 15.77 -4.68
CA LEU A 92 -7.84 14.54 -5.44
C LEU A 92 -8.28 14.91 -6.86
N VAL A 93 -7.37 14.72 -7.82
CA VAL A 93 -7.71 14.70 -9.24
C VAL A 93 -8.17 13.27 -9.56
N ASN A 94 -9.34 13.10 -10.19
CA ASN A 94 -9.76 11.78 -10.63
C ASN A 94 -8.75 11.23 -11.64
N ALA A 95 -8.41 9.94 -11.54
CA ALA A 95 -7.42 9.31 -12.40
C ALA A 95 -7.76 9.37 -13.91
N ARG A 96 -9.02 9.65 -14.28
CA ARG A 96 -9.45 9.86 -15.66
C ARG A 96 -9.05 11.23 -16.23
N ASP A 97 -8.68 12.16 -15.37
CA ASP A 97 -8.41 13.57 -15.71
C ASP A 97 -6.93 13.93 -15.54
N VAL A 98 -6.05 12.93 -15.39
CA VAL A 98 -4.59 13.16 -15.43
C VAL A 98 -4.25 13.51 -16.89
N PRO A 99 -3.78 14.73 -17.19
CA PRO A 99 -3.38 15.07 -18.55
C PRO A 99 -2.22 14.15 -18.95
N GLN A 100 -2.44 13.31 -19.97
CA GLN A 100 -1.37 12.57 -20.61
C GLN A 100 -0.35 13.59 -21.13
N ALA A 101 0.92 13.44 -20.74
CA ALA A 101 2.00 14.26 -21.26
C ALA A 101 2.07 14.08 -22.79
N GLY A 102 1.56 15.06 -23.54
CA GLY A 102 1.54 15.06 -25.00
C GLY A 102 0.20 15.45 -25.65
N GLY A 103 -0.90 15.54 -24.90
CA GLY A 103 -2.20 15.93 -25.46
C GLY A 103 -2.41 17.45 -25.49
N SER A 104 -2.15 18.09 -26.63
CA SER A 104 -2.63 19.46 -26.87
C SER A 104 -4.15 19.43 -27.11
N GLY A 105 -4.94 19.56 -26.05
CA GLY A 105 -6.39 19.62 -26.16
C GLY A 105 -6.99 20.31 -24.95
N ARG A 106 -7.32 21.61 -25.09
CA ARG A 106 -8.20 22.31 -24.14
C ARG A 106 -9.62 21.74 -24.28
N SER A 107 -10.00 20.82 -23.42
CA SER A 107 -11.41 20.46 -23.21
C SER A 107 -12.04 21.48 -22.26
N ILE A 108 -12.59 22.55 -22.84
CA ILE A 108 -13.52 23.45 -22.14
C ILE A 108 -14.85 22.70 -22.02
N GLY A 109 -15.31 22.39 -20.80
CA GLY A 109 -16.74 22.09 -20.59
C GLY A 109 -17.14 20.91 -19.70
N HIS A 110 -16.24 20.22 -18.99
CA HIS A 110 -16.64 19.31 -17.93
C HIS A 110 -15.99 19.69 -16.60
N SER A 111 -16.85 19.88 -15.60
CA SER A 111 -16.47 20.13 -14.21
C SER A 111 -15.41 19.10 -13.79
N GLU A 112 -14.15 19.52 -13.71
CA GLU A 112 -13.12 18.80 -12.96
C GLU A 112 -13.71 18.58 -11.58
N SER A 113 -14.18 17.36 -11.28
CA SER A 113 -14.77 17.07 -9.97
C SER A 113 -13.65 17.00 -8.94
N LEU A 114 -13.09 18.15 -8.59
CA LEU A 114 -12.06 18.33 -7.59
C LEU A 114 -12.66 17.92 -6.25
N ARG A 115 -12.23 16.75 -5.75
CA ARG A 115 -12.60 16.29 -4.42
C ARG A 115 -11.50 16.69 -3.46
N TYR A 116 -11.85 17.48 -2.45
CA TYR A 116 -10.96 17.82 -1.35
C TYR A 116 -11.14 16.75 -0.26
N GLU A 117 -10.03 16.18 0.20
CA GLU A 117 -9.99 15.31 1.37
C GLU A 117 -9.05 15.96 2.38
N TYR A 118 -9.45 16.07 3.64
CA TYR A 118 -8.56 16.63 4.65
C TYR A 118 -7.54 15.56 5.08
N ASP A 119 -6.26 15.91 5.12
CA ASP A 119 -5.18 15.05 5.61
C ASP A 119 -4.46 15.73 6.78
N ASP A 120 -4.88 15.35 7.99
CA ASP A 120 -4.42 15.92 9.26
C ASP A 120 -2.91 15.71 9.48
N HIS A 121 -2.29 14.74 8.81
CA HIS A 121 -0.85 14.51 8.91
C HIS A 121 -0.04 15.77 8.60
N TYR A 122 -0.51 16.65 7.71
CA TYR A 122 0.20 17.88 7.31
C TYR A 122 -0.13 19.10 8.19
N PHE A 123 -0.83 18.88 9.32
CA PHE A 123 -1.13 19.90 10.31
C PHE A 123 -0.44 19.56 11.63
N MET A 124 0.53 20.38 12.01
CA MET A 124 1.36 20.20 13.20
C MET A 124 2.13 18.87 13.26
N THR A 125 2.55 18.34 12.12
CA THR A 125 3.38 17.13 12.00
C THR A 125 4.64 17.22 12.85
N ASP A 126 5.00 16.11 13.51
CA ASP A 126 6.27 16.03 14.22
C ASP A 126 7.46 16.05 13.22
N PRO A 127 8.57 16.74 13.55
CA PRO A 127 9.70 16.88 12.64
C PRO A 127 10.28 15.56 12.13
N GLU A 128 10.31 14.53 12.99
CA GLU A 128 10.80 13.20 12.69
C GLU A 128 9.98 12.47 11.61
N GLU A 129 8.69 12.81 11.46
CA GLU A 129 7.84 12.29 10.39
C GLU A 129 7.90 13.21 9.15
N PHE A 130 7.84 14.53 9.36
CA PHE A 130 7.79 15.52 8.29
C PHE A 130 9.03 15.50 7.39
N ILE A 131 10.21 15.22 7.96
CA ILE A 131 11.48 15.14 7.23
C ILE A 131 11.50 14.05 6.16
N PHE A 132 10.65 13.01 6.25
CA PHE A 132 10.58 11.99 5.20
C PHE A 132 10.09 12.55 3.87
N GLU A 133 9.30 13.62 3.90
CA GLU A 133 8.70 14.21 2.71
C GLU A 133 9.23 15.60 2.37
N PHE A 134 9.71 16.38 3.35
CA PHE A 134 10.11 17.79 3.16
C PHE A 134 11.49 18.09 3.75
N PHE A 135 12.37 18.68 2.94
CA PHE A 135 13.72 19.08 3.34
C PHE A 135 13.91 20.60 3.17
N PRO A 136 14.06 21.37 4.26
CA PRO A 136 14.20 22.83 4.20
C PRO A 136 15.56 23.25 3.64
N SER A 137 15.60 24.42 2.99
CA SER A 137 16.87 24.99 2.50
C SER A 137 17.76 25.51 3.62
N GLN A 138 17.16 25.84 4.76
CA GLN A 138 17.80 26.34 5.98
C GLN A 138 17.73 25.22 7.02
N CYS A 139 18.89 24.84 7.56
CA CYS A 139 19.05 23.64 8.38
C CYS A 139 18.28 23.71 9.70
N GLU A 140 18.19 24.90 10.30
CA GLU A 140 17.46 25.18 11.53
C GLU A 140 15.97 24.84 11.43
N TRP A 141 15.40 24.95 10.23
CA TRP A 141 13.99 24.65 9.97
C TRP A 141 13.70 23.17 9.78
N GLN A 142 14.68 22.29 9.98
CA GLN A 142 14.41 20.86 10.12
C GLN A 142 13.76 20.56 11.47
N LEU A 143 14.03 21.38 12.50
CA LEU A 143 13.57 21.19 13.88
C LEU A 143 13.97 19.85 14.51
N LEU A 144 14.86 19.09 13.87
CA LEU A 144 15.39 17.83 14.35
C LEU A 144 16.52 18.07 15.35
N LYS A 145 16.60 17.22 16.37
CA LYS A 145 17.75 17.18 17.29
C LYS A 145 19.07 16.91 16.58
N ARG A 146 19.04 16.13 15.49
CA ARG A 146 20.18 15.83 14.62
C ARG A 146 19.77 16.10 13.17
N PRO A 147 20.02 17.31 12.65
CA PRO A 147 19.68 17.65 11.28
C PRO A 147 20.37 16.73 10.26
N LEU A 148 19.63 16.40 9.20
CA LEU A 148 20.12 15.62 8.08
C LEU A 148 20.79 16.51 7.04
N SER A 149 21.80 15.96 6.37
CA SER A 149 22.27 16.49 5.10
C SER A 149 21.27 16.19 3.98
N ARG A 150 21.37 16.91 2.86
CA ARG A 150 20.54 16.63 1.67
C ARG A 150 20.72 15.20 1.17
N GLN A 151 21.94 14.67 1.20
CA GLN A 151 22.22 13.29 0.80
C GLN A 151 21.48 12.29 1.69
N GLN A 152 21.52 12.47 3.02
CA GLN A 152 20.80 11.60 3.95
C GLN A 152 19.28 11.67 3.72
N PHE A 153 18.73 12.84 3.40
CA PHE A 153 17.31 12.98 3.04
C PHE A 153 16.94 12.23 1.75
N GLU A 154 17.81 12.26 0.74
CA GLU A 154 17.66 11.48 -0.51
C GLU A 154 17.70 9.96 -0.26
N GLU A 155 18.45 9.52 0.74
CA GLU A 155 18.57 8.12 1.15
C GLU A 155 17.39 7.64 2.02
N LEU A 156 16.62 8.53 2.64
CA LEU A 156 15.44 8.13 3.44
C LEU A 156 14.39 7.41 2.57
N PRO A 157 13.77 6.33 3.08
CA PRO A 157 12.62 5.69 2.45
C PRO A 157 11.58 6.70 1.98
N PHE A 158 10.96 6.42 0.85
CA PHE A 158 9.82 7.20 0.42
C PHE A 158 8.59 6.69 1.17
N VAL A 159 8.01 7.52 2.04
CA VAL A 159 6.76 7.24 2.75
C VAL A 159 5.76 8.37 2.50
N ARG A 160 4.49 8.09 2.78
CA ARG A 160 3.37 9.03 2.69
C ARG A 160 2.67 9.15 4.03
N SER A 161 1.89 10.22 4.22
CA SER A 161 1.03 10.44 5.40
C SER A 161 0.35 9.18 5.96
N LEU A 162 -0.16 8.30 5.09
CA LEU A 162 -0.83 7.05 5.52
C LEU A 162 0.08 6.05 6.24
N PHE A 163 1.39 6.07 5.98
CA PHE A 163 2.35 5.25 6.70
C PHE A 163 2.31 5.58 8.20
N PHE A 164 2.34 6.88 8.53
CA PHE A 164 2.26 7.38 9.89
C PHE A 164 0.85 7.27 10.48
N HIS A 165 -0.19 7.52 9.67
CA HIS A 165 -1.58 7.33 10.10
C HIS A 165 -1.87 5.89 10.58
N TYR A 166 -1.32 4.89 9.88
CA TYR A 166 -1.41 3.49 10.28
C TYR A 166 -0.37 3.08 11.32
N LYS A 167 0.41 4.03 11.87
CA LYS A 167 1.46 3.81 12.87
C LYS A 167 2.46 2.72 12.46
N LEU A 168 2.79 2.71 11.17
CA LEU A 168 3.72 1.76 10.61
C LEU A 168 5.16 2.17 10.93
N SER A 169 6.05 1.19 10.97
CA SER A 169 7.49 1.41 11.05
C SER A 169 8.21 0.36 10.22
N PHE A 170 9.45 0.63 9.82
CA PHE A 170 10.27 -0.40 9.16
C PHE A 170 10.90 -1.32 10.20
N ALA A 171 10.97 -2.61 9.91
CA ALA A 171 11.64 -3.57 10.79
C ALA A 171 13.15 -3.31 10.89
N ASP A 172 13.75 -2.81 9.81
CA ASP A 172 15.13 -2.32 9.78
C ASP A 172 15.15 -0.79 9.91
N PRO A 173 15.65 -0.22 11.03
CA PRO A 173 15.80 1.22 11.21
C PRO A 173 16.79 1.87 10.22
N GLY A 174 17.69 1.08 9.62
CA GLY A 174 18.66 1.51 8.62
C GLY A 174 18.18 1.40 7.18
N LEU A 175 16.92 0.99 6.95
CA LEU A 175 16.38 0.79 5.61
C LEU A 175 16.43 2.11 4.81
N GLN A 176 16.99 2.05 3.62
CA GLN A 176 17.11 3.19 2.72
C GLN A 176 16.11 3.12 1.55
N ALA A 177 15.95 4.23 0.83
CA ALA A 177 15.16 4.32 -0.40
C ALA A 177 15.59 3.32 -1.49
N ILE A 178 16.88 2.98 -1.52
CA ILE A 178 17.47 1.99 -2.43
C ILE A 178 17.74 0.72 -1.64
N VAL A 179 17.16 -0.40 -2.08
CA VAL A 179 17.32 -1.72 -1.46
C VAL A 179 18.13 -2.61 -2.41
N PRO A 180 19.40 -2.92 -2.11
CA PRO A 180 20.18 -3.82 -2.94
C PRO A 180 19.62 -5.24 -2.84
N ALA A 181 19.47 -5.89 -3.99
CA ALA A 181 19.24 -7.31 -4.07
C ALA A 181 20.58 -8.06 -3.97
N ASP A 182 20.57 -9.20 -3.29
CA ASP A 182 21.75 -10.07 -3.23
C ASP A 182 22.02 -10.76 -4.58
N GLN A 183 23.07 -11.58 -4.65
CA GLN A 183 23.46 -12.31 -5.87
C GLN A 183 22.44 -13.38 -6.30
N THR A 184 21.47 -13.71 -5.44
CA THR A 184 20.32 -14.56 -5.80
C THR A 184 19.13 -13.74 -6.30
N GLY A 185 19.25 -12.40 -6.32
CA GLY A 185 18.18 -11.49 -6.69
C GLY A 185 17.22 -11.18 -5.55
N ALA A 186 17.51 -11.59 -4.31
CA ALA A 186 16.61 -11.40 -3.18
C ALA A 186 16.80 -10.01 -2.53
N ALA A 187 15.70 -9.29 -2.34
CA ALA A 187 15.63 -8.06 -1.56
C ALA A 187 14.39 -8.11 -0.66
N THR A 188 14.51 -7.69 0.60
CA THR A 188 13.41 -7.77 1.56
C THR A 188 13.07 -6.39 2.13
N VAL A 189 11.79 -6.05 2.11
CA VAL A 189 11.23 -4.90 2.83
C VAL A 189 10.23 -5.45 3.85
N ALA A 190 10.38 -5.07 5.11
CA ALA A 190 9.47 -5.49 6.19
C ALA A 190 8.90 -4.26 6.90
N VAL A 191 7.57 -4.22 7.00
CA VAL A 191 6.81 -3.13 7.61
C VAL A 191 6.11 -3.67 8.86
N ASN A 192 6.51 -3.17 10.01
CA ASN A 192 5.88 -3.44 11.30
C ASN A 192 4.55 -2.70 11.40
N MET A 193 3.58 -3.35 12.03
CA MET A 193 2.27 -2.79 12.35
C MET A 193 1.91 -3.09 13.80
N SER A 194 1.00 -2.30 14.37
CA SER A 194 0.48 -2.60 15.71
C SER A 194 -0.38 -3.88 15.71
N PRO A 195 -0.56 -4.53 16.87
CA PRO A 195 -1.46 -5.68 16.98
C PRO A 195 -2.89 -5.38 16.53
N ASP A 196 -3.38 -4.16 16.74
CA ASP A 196 -4.72 -3.74 16.31
C ASP A 196 -4.82 -3.62 14.79
N CYS A 197 -3.80 -3.01 14.15
CA CYS A 197 -3.72 -2.90 12.70
C CYS A 197 -3.59 -4.27 12.03
N THR A 198 -2.96 -5.25 12.68
CA THR A 198 -2.81 -6.62 12.15
C THR A 198 -4.14 -7.27 11.79
N ARG A 199 -5.26 -6.86 12.42
CA ARG A 199 -6.60 -7.45 12.21
C ARG A 199 -7.40 -6.83 11.07
N SER A 200 -7.08 -5.62 10.64
CA SER A 200 -7.87 -4.89 9.63
C SER A 200 -7.05 -4.39 8.45
N LEU A 201 -5.75 -4.18 8.65
CA LEU A 201 -4.89 -3.66 7.61
C LEU A 201 -4.54 -4.77 6.62
N ILE A 202 -4.80 -4.48 5.36
CA ILE A 202 -4.40 -5.33 4.25
C ILE A 202 -3.46 -4.58 3.34
N PHE A 203 -2.58 -5.33 2.68
CA PHE A 203 -1.57 -4.79 1.80
C PHE A 203 -1.76 -5.22 0.35
N HIS A 204 -1.32 -4.34 -0.54
CA HIS A 204 -1.15 -4.62 -1.95
C HIS A 204 0.20 -4.05 -2.37
N TYR A 205 0.76 -4.57 -3.46
CA TYR A 205 2.03 -4.09 -3.98
C TYR A 205 2.04 -4.12 -5.49
N ASN A 206 2.85 -3.24 -6.07
CA ASN A 206 3.21 -3.27 -7.48
C ASN A 206 4.73 -3.36 -7.60
N LEU A 207 5.20 -4.23 -8.49
CA LEU A 207 6.60 -4.30 -8.91
C LEU A 207 6.67 -4.02 -10.41
N ARG A 208 7.57 -3.13 -10.81
CA ARG A 208 7.81 -2.75 -12.21
C ARG A 208 9.26 -2.38 -12.43
N PHE A 209 9.71 -2.41 -13.67
CA PHE A 209 11.01 -1.85 -14.04
C PHE A 209 11.03 -0.36 -13.75
N TYR A 210 12.12 0.11 -13.14
CA TYR A 210 12.22 1.47 -12.62
C TYR A 210 12.12 2.53 -13.74
N ASP A 211 12.82 2.31 -14.86
CA ASP A 211 12.91 3.30 -15.95
C ASP A 211 11.76 3.24 -16.97
N THR A 212 11.20 2.05 -17.21
CA THR A 212 10.22 1.82 -18.30
C THR A 212 8.78 1.68 -17.81
N ASP A 213 8.57 1.64 -16.49
CA ASP A 213 7.28 1.39 -15.83
C ASP A 213 6.64 0.05 -16.21
N GLN A 214 7.36 -0.83 -16.92
CA GLN A 214 6.86 -2.13 -17.37
C GLN A 214 6.71 -3.10 -16.19
N ALA A 215 5.54 -3.74 -16.10
CA ALA A 215 5.19 -4.68 -15.02
C ALA A 215 5.32 -6.16 -15.44
N GLU A 216 5.97 -6.44 -16.58
CA GLU A 216 6.13 -7.78 -17.13
C GLU A 216 7.57 -8.05 -17.56
N TYR A 217 8.03 -9.28 -17.38
CA TYR A 217 9.30 -9.79 -17.87
C TYR A 217 9.05 -11.13 -18.58
N ASN A 218 9.45 -11.25 -19.85
CA ASN A 218 9.21 -12.45 -20.67
C ASN A 218 7.74 -12.93 -20.64
N ARG A 219 6.77 -12.00 -20.74
CA ARG A 219 5.32 -12.25 -20.66
C ARG A 219 4.83 -12.79 -19.30
N VAL A 220 5.68 -12.72 -18.27
CA VAL A 220 5.33 -13.06 -16.89
C VAL A 220 5.21 -11.79 -16.09
N SER A 221 4.08 -11.61 -15.42
CA SER A 221 3.87 -10.46 -14.53
C SER A 221 4.88 -10.45 -13.37
N LEU A 222 5.50 -9.29 -13.14
CA LEU A 222 6.46 -9.07 -12.07
C LEU A 222 5.90 -9.31 -10.66
N LYS A 223 4.57 -9.30 -10.50
CA LYS A 223 3.91 -9.70 -9.24
C LYS A 223 4.29 -11.12 -8.79
N ARG A 224 4.62 -12.01 -9.74
CA ARG A 224 5.01 -13.39 -9.46
C ARG A 224 6.45 -13.51 -8.93
N PHE A 225 7.16 -12.41 -8.85
CA PHE A 225 8.51 -12.32 -8.29
C PHE A 225 8.52 -11.64 -6.92
N VAL A 226 7.35 -11.49 -6.29
CA VAL A 226 7.23 -10.95 -4.93
C VAL A 226 6.43 -11.89 -4.06
N MET A 227 7.04 -12.33 -2.96
CA MET A 227 6.35 -13.02 -1.90
C MET A 227 5.97 -12.01 -0.81
N GLN A 228 4.67 -11.71 -0.74
CA GLN A 228 4.11 -10.95 0.38
C GLN A 228 3.56 -11.92 1.42
N SER A 229 4.06 -11.87 2.64
CA SER A 229 3.59 -12.66 3.77
C SER A 229 3.47 -11.82 5.03
N THR A 230 2.81 -12.36 6.05
CA THR A 230 2.74 -11.75 7.38
C THR A 230 3.50 -12.64 8.35
N VAL A 231 4.52 -12.09 9.03
CA VAL A 231 5.32 -12.80 10.04
C VAL A 231 5.19 -12.02 11.35
N GLY A 232 4.54 -12.62 12.34
CA GLY A 232 4.17 -11.91 13.58
C GLY A 232 3.32 -10.67 13.27
N HIS A 233 3.84 -9.50 13.65
CA HIS A 233 3.21 -8.19 13.39
C HIS A 233 3.89 -7.43 12.24
N SER A 234 4.50 -8.13 11.29
CA SER A 234 5.19 -7.53 10.15
C SER A 234 4.63 -8.02 8.83
N ALA A 235 4.30 -7.10 7.92
CA ALA A 235 4.11 -7.41 6.52
C ALA A 235 5.47 -7.45 5.82
N VAL A 236 5.84 -8.60 5.27
CA VAL A 236 7.13 -8.86 4.64
C VAL A 236 6.94 -8.98 3.13
N PHE A 237 7.69 -8.19 2.37
CA PHE A 237 7.71 -8.18 0.91
C PHE A 237 9.11 -8.64 0.46
N ARG A 238 9.21 -9.90 0.06
CA ARG A 238 10.44 -10.47 -0.47
C ARG A 238 10.40 -10.44 -1.99
N VAL A 239 11.17 -9.53 -2.58
CA VAL A 239 11.36 -9.40 -4.02
C VAL A 239 12.46 -10.35 -4.46
N HIS A 240 12.22 -11.05 -5.55
CA HIS A 240 13.15 -11.96 -6.20
C HIS A 240 13.35 -11.52 -7.65
N THR A 241 14.29 -10.60 -7.89
CA THR A 241 14.44 -9.95 -9.19
C THR A 241 14.69 -10.96 -10.31
N PRO A 242 13.92 -10.93 -11.43
CA PRO A 242 14.05 -11.92 -12.50
C PRO A 242 15.30 -11.75 -13.36
N CYS A 243 15.87 -10.55 -13.37
CA CYS A 243 17.05 -10.18 -14.13
C CYS A 243 17.79 -9.04 -13.42
N ARG A 244 18.99 -8.74 -13.90
CA ARG A 244 19.74 -7.55 -13.47
C ARG A 244 18.99 -6.28 -13.87
N GLY A 245 19.12 -5.25 -13.04
CA GLY A 245 18.54 -3.95 -13.26
C GLY A 245 17.79 -3.40 -12.05
N ASP A 246 17.06 -2.32 -12.31
CA ASP A 246 16.41 -1.52 -11.29
C ASP A 246 14.89 -1.71 -11.36
N PHE A 247 14.28 -1.90 -10.20
CA PHE A 247 12.84 -2.11 -10.05
C PHE A 247 12.26 -1.12 -9.05
N LEU A 248 11.00 -0.74 -9.26
CA LEU A 248 10.23 0.07 -8.33
C LEU A 248 9.22 -0.82 -7.61
N LEU A 249 9.40 -0.99 -6.30
CA LEU A 249 8.43 -1.59 -5.40
C LEU A 249 7.55 -0.49 -4.79
N ASP A 250 6.26 -0.54 -5.06
CA ASP A 250 5.26 0.40 -4.52
C ASP A 250 4.30 -0.38 -3.61
N ILE A 251 4.27 -0.06 -2.33
CA ILE A 251 3.47 -0.75 -1.32
C ILE A 251 2.29 0.13 -0.95
N PHE A 252 1.12 -0.50 -0.94
CA PHE A 252 -0.16 0.13 -0.64
C PHE A 252 -0.81 -0.57 0.54
N ALA A 253 -1.61 0.18 1.29
CA ALA A 253 -2.41 -0.37 2.37
C ALA A 253 -3.85 0.15 2.33
N ASN A 254 -4.73 -0.60 2.97
CA ASN A 254 -6.11 -0.19 3.24
C ASN A 254 -6.59 -0.88 4.52
N ALA A 255 -7.26 -0.13 5.41
CA ALA A 255 -7.87 -0.69 6.62
C ALA A 255 -9.29 -1.13 6.31
N VAL A 256 -9.57 -2.44 6.42
CA VAL A 256 -10.86 -3.02 6.07
C VAL A 256 -11.32 -4.02 7.13
N SER A 257 -12.59 -3.96 7.50
CA SER A 257 -13.16 -4.93 8.42
C SER A 257 -13.32 -6.30 7.76
N PRO A 258 -13.28 -7.42 8.52
CA PRO A 258 -13.53 -8.73 7.95
C PRO A 258 -14.87 -8.82 7.20
N GLY A 259 -15.93 -8.20 7.72
CA GLY A 259 -17.25 -8.16 7.08
C GLY A 259 -17.21 -7.47 5.72
N ASP A 260 -16.59 -6.29 5.64
CA ASP A 260 -16.45 -5.54 4.39
C ASP A 260 -15.63 -6.30 3.35
N TYR A 261 -14.56 -6.98 3.78
CA TYR A 261 -13.73 -7.81 2.90
C TYR A 261 -14.55 -8.89 2.20
N LEU A 262 -15.44 -9.54 2.94
CA LEU A 262 -16.25 -10.67 2.46
C LEU A 262 -17.41 -10.24 1.55
N THR A 263 -17.72 -8.95 1.47
CA THR A 263 -18.72 -8.43 0.50
C THR A 263 -18.23 -8.47 -0.95
N GLY A 264 -16.91 -8.59 -1.17
CA GLY A 264 -16.32 -8.52 -2.51
C GLY A 264 -16.32 -7.13 -3.13
N GLN A 265 -16.67 -6.07 -2.37
CA GLN A 265 -16.65 -4.71 -2.88
C GLN A 265 -15.22 -4.26 -3.26
N PRO A 266 -15.04 -3.44 -4.31
CA PRO A 266 -13.74 -2.96 -4.72
C PRO A 266 -13.04 -2.18 -3.60
N MET A 267 -11.84 -2.61 -3.25
CA MET A 267 -11.04 -2.03 -2.18
C MET A 267 -10.15 -0.92 -2.73
N LYS A 268 -10.12 0.23 -2.07
CA LYS A 268 -9.29 1.37 -2.47
C LYS A 268 -7.98 1.38 -1.70
N PHE A 269 -6.92 0.90 -2.34
CA PHE A 269 -5.58 0.96 -1.81
C PHE A 269 -4.93 2.31 -2.07
N LYS A 270 -4.24 2.85 -1.07
CA LYS A 270 -3.45 4.08 -1.19
C LYS A 270 -1.98 3.75 -0.90
N SER A 271 -1.06 4.33 -1.67
CA SER A 271 0.40 4.08 -1.54
C SER A 271 0.88 4.60 -0.18
N ILE A 272 1.59 3.76 0.56
CA ILE A 272 2.17 4.09 1.88
C ILE A 272 3.68 4.27 1.80
N CYS A 273 4.37 3.50 0.96
CA CYS A 273 5.82 3.62 0.79
C CYS A 273 6.30 3.05 -0.55
N LYS A 274 7.49 3.48 -0.99
CA LYS A 274 8.13 3.04 -2.24
C LYS A 274 9.63 2.82 -2.06
N PHE A 275 10.16 1.85 -2.80
CA PHE A 275 11.59 1.50 -2.81
C PHE A 275 12.10 1.26 -4.21
N LYS A 276 13.34 1.66 -4.47
CA LYS A 276 14.09 1.24 -5.65
C LYS A 276 14.87 -0.01 -5.29
N VAL A 277 14.52 -1.15 -5.87
CA VAL A 277 15.26 -2.40 -5.71
C VAL A 277 16.32 -2.48 -6.81
N VAL A 278 17.58 -2.68 -6.45
CA VAL A 278 18.71 -2.71 -7.40
C VAL A 278 19.36 -4.09 -7.40
N CYS A 279 19.33 -4.77 -8.55
CA CYS A 279 20.04 -6.03 -8.76
C CYS A 279 21.22 -5.79 -9.72
N ALA A 280 22.42 -5.61 -9.15
CA ALA A 280 23.65 -5.43 -9.92
C ALA A 280 24.15 -6.75 -10.54
N GLU A 281 24.05 -7.84 -9.78
CA GLU A 281 24.49 -9.18 -10.17
C GLU A 281 23.41 -10.20 -9.87
N LEU A 282 23.31 -11.20 -10.75
CA LEU A 282 22.38 -12.32 -10.61
C LEU A 282 23.08 -13.59 -11.06
N ASN A 283 23.26 -14.52 -10.13
CA ASN A 283 24.01 -15.77 -10.31
C ASN A 283 23.10 -17.00 -10.39
N VAL A 284 21.78 -16.81 -10.26
CA VAL A 284 20.78 -17.87 -10.31
C VAL A 284 19.68 -17.52 -11.30
N ILE A 285 19.11 -18.54 -11.93
CA ILE A 285 17.90 -18.36 -12.74
C ILE A 285 16.73 -18.26 -11.77
N MET A 286 16.08 -17.10 -11.72
CA MET A 286 14.91 -16.91 -10.88
C MET A 286 13.65 -17.40 -11.60
N VAL A 287 12.90 -18.28 -10.93
CA VAL A 287 11.64 -18.83 -11.42
C VAL A 287 10.48 -18.06 -10.77
N PRO A 288 9.45 -17.65 -11.53
CA PRO A 288 8.29 -16.99 -10.95
C PRO A 288 7.55 -17.93 -9.99
N LEU A 289 7.00 -17.37 -8.91
CA LEU A 289 6.09 -18.09 -8.01
C LEU A 289 4.92 -18.69 -8.80
N PRO A 290 4.36 -19.84 -8.39
CA PRO A 290 3.17 -20.43 -8.99
C PRO A 290 2.02 -19.41 -9.13
N GLU A 291 1.20 -19.57 -10.17
CA GLU A 291 0.13 -18.62 -10.52
C GLU A 291 -1.09 -18.72 -9.58
N CYS A 292 -0.87 -18.47 -8.30
CA CYS A 292 -1.87 -18.43 -7.25
C CYS A 292 -2.68 -17.12 -7.26
N SER A 293 -3.79 -17.13 -6.52
CA SER A 293 -4.61 -15.94 -6.28
C SER A 293 -3.79 -14.80 -5.69
N SER A 294 -4.22 -13.56 -5.96
CA SER A 294 -3.57 -12.37 -5.42
C SER A 294 -3.73 -12.27 -3.90
N GLY A 295 -2.84 -11.47 -3.29
CA GLY A 295 -2.79 -11.24 -1.84
C GLY A 295 -1.66 -12.01 -1.16
N GLU A 296 -1.76 -12.10 0.17
CA GLU A 296 -0.70 -12.61 1.03
C GLU A 296 -0.56 -14.14 0.98
N TRP A 297 0.66 -14.62 1.17
CA TRP A 297 1.00 -16.02 1.35
C TRP A 297 1.01 -16.37 2.84
N GLY A 298 0.59 -17.60 3.15
CA GLY A 298 0.45 -18.15 4.50
C GLY A 298 -0.95 -18.02 5.11
N PRO A 299 -1.13 -18.55 6.32
CA PRO A 299 -2.43 -18.69 6.98
C PRO A 299 -2.98 -17.41 7.62
N ALA A 300 -2.19 -16.33 7.67
CA ALA A 300 -2.55 -15.11 8.39
C ALA A 300 -3.92 -14.55 7.95
N LYS A 301 -4.18 -14.54 6.63
CA LYS A 301 -5.48 -14.15 6.06
C LYS A 301 -6.62 -15.07 6.51
N ALA A 302 -6.38 -16.39 6.48
CA ALA A 302 -7.36 -17.40 6.82
C ALA A 302 -7.78 -17.31 8.29
N PHE A 303 -6.80 -17.12 9.17
CA PHE A 303 -7.04 -16.87 10.59
C PHE A 303 -7.82 -15.58 10.81
N ARG A 304 -7.33 -14.46 10.27
CA ARG A 304 -7.88 -13.12 10.49
C ARG A 304 -9.32 -12.96 9.98
N LEU A 305 -9.63 -13.47 8.79
CA LEU A 305 -10.92 -13.25 8.13
C LEU A 305 -11.91 -14.41 8.36
N PHE A 306 -11.42 -15.64 8.40
CA PHE A 306 -12.27 -16.84 8.43
C PHE A 306 -12.19 -17.60 9.75
N GLY A 307 -11.32 -17.22 10.68
CA GLY A 307 -11.13 -17.95 11.93
C GLY A 307 -10.54 -19.35 11.71
N MET A 308 -9.84 -19.58 10.60
CA MET A 308 -9.12 -20.83 10.33
C MET A 308 -7.77 -20.79 11.03
N ILE A 309 -7.65 -21.45 12.17
CA ILE A 309 -6.43 -21.50 12.98
C ILE A 309 -5.55 -22.64 12.46
N PRO A 310 -4.31 -22.36 11.99
CA PRO A 310 -3.41 -23.41 11.51
C PRO A 310 -3.08 -24.40 12.63
N LEU A 311 -3.10 -25.71 12.32
CA LEU A 311 -2.72 -26.79 13.25
C LEU A 311 -1.45 -27.53 12.81
N SER A 312 -1.08 -27.46 11.52
CA SER A 312 0.12 -28.15 11.01
C SER A 312 1.21 -27.21 10.50
N HIS A 313 0.86 -26.13 9.80
CA HIS A 313 1.84 -25.23 9.19
C HIS A 313 1.42 -23.77 9.42
N GLU A 314 2.29 -23.00 10.07
CA GLU A 314 2.08 -21.57 10.33
C GLU A 314 2.81 -20.69 9.30
N ASP A 315 3.82 -21.25 8.63
CA ASP A 315 4.65 -20.55 7.65
C ASP A 315 4.05 -20.59 6.24
N ALA A 316 4.31 -19.52 5.49
CA ALA A 316 3.88 -19.40 4.10
C ALA A 316 4.62 -20.33 3.11
N ILE A 317 5.81 -20.82 3.50
CA ILE A 317 6.63 -21.75 2.72
C ILE A 317 6.67 -23.09 3.47
N ILE A 318 6.33 -24.18 2.79
CA ILE A 318 6.36 -25.53 3.34
C ILE A 318 7.36 -26.35 2.53
N ASN A 319 8.23 -27.09 3.21
CA ASN A 319 9.02 -28.15 2.58
C ASN A 319 8.37 -29.48 2.92
N ALA A 320 8.07 -30.30 1.91
CA ALA A 320 7.33 -31.55 2.08
C ALA A 320 7.92 -32.69 1.25
N GLY A 321 7.57 -33.91 1.65
CA GLY A 321 7.81 -35.13 0.88
C GLY A 321 6.78 -35.31 -0.25
N PRO A 322 6.51 -36.55 -0.69
CA PRO A 322 5.52 -36.84 -1.73
C PRO A 322 4.06 -36.61 -1.28
N GLU A 323 3.81 -36.58 0.03
CA GLU A 323 2.49 -36.36 0.62
C GLU A 323 2.55 -35.25 1.66
N LEU A 324 1.46 -34.47 1.78
CA LEU A 324 1.35 -33.39 2.75
C LEU A 324 -0.08 -33.19 3.23
N ASP A 325 -0.26 -33.15 4.56
CA ASP A 325 -1.52 -32.79 5.22
C ASP A 325 -1.46 -31.38 5.82
N ILE A 326 -2.30 -30.49 5.30
CA ILE A 326 -2.50 -29.15 5.86
C ILE A 326 -3.79 -29.11 6.66
N ARG A 327 -3.70 -28.77 7.95
CA ARG A 327 -4.83 -28.82 8.89
C ARG A 327 -5.13 -27.46 9.49
N PHE A 328 -6.42 -27.14 9.57
CA PHE A 328 -6.92 -25.97 10.26
C PHE A 328 -8.07 -26.34 11.20
N ARG A 329 -8.11 -25.70 12.36
CA ARG A 329 -9.29 -25.67 13.24
C ARG A 329 -10.14 -24.45 12.91
N MET A 330 -11.43 -24.66 12.75
CA MET A 330 -12.41 -23.63 12.45
C MET A 330 -12.95 -23.04 13.76
N ALA A 331 -12.64 -21.78 14.04
CA ALA A 331 -13.17 -21.07 15.21
C ALA A 331 -14.64 -20.65 15.06
N LYS A 332 -15.18 -20.73 13.84
CA LYS A 332 -16.58 -20.45 13.50
C LYS A 332 -17.04 -21.39 12.37
N PRO A 333 -18.35 -21.60 12.21
CA PRO A 333 -18.88 -22.44 11.13
C PRO A 333 -18.49 -21.92 9.74
N LEU A 334 -17.82 -22.76 8.96
CA LEU A 334 -17.45 -22.52 7.57
C LEU A 334 -18.01 -23.63 6.69
N ALA A 335 -18.30 -23.31 5.45
CA ALA A 335 -18.82 -24.25 4.46
C ALA A 335 -18.00 -24.19 3.17
N GLU A 336 -18.14 -25.24 2.37
CA GLU A 336 -17.58 -25.36 1.01
C GLU A 336 -16.09 -25.02 0.94
N PHE A 337 -15.24 -26.02 1.17
CA PHE A 337 -13.81 -25.89 1.01
C PHE A 337 -13.40 -26.30 -0.41
N VAL A 338 -12.69 -25.41 -1.10
CA VAL A 338 -12.07 -25.69 -2.39
C VAL A 338 -10.59 -25.44 -2.26
N ALA A 339 -9.78 -26.44 -2.59
CA ALA A 339 -8.33 -26.32 -2.63
C ALA A 339 -7.83 -26.62 -4.04
N THR A 340 -6.90 -25.81 -4.54
CA THR A 340 -6.39 -25.89 -5.90
C THR A 340 -4.88 -25.85 -5.90
N LEU A 341 -4.26 -26.93 -6.39
CA LEU A 341 -2.82 -27.02 -6.55
C LEU A 341 -2.41 -26.51 -7.92
N ARG A 342 -1.30 -25.77 -7.97
CA ARG A 342 -0.74 -25.15 -9.17
C ARG A 342 0.75 -25.41 -9.25
N LYS A 343 1.24 -25.64 -10.47
CA LYS A 343 2.67 -25.73 -10.77
C LYS A 343 2.93 -25.06 -12.11
N ASN A 344 4.04 -24.34 -12.21
CA ASN A 344 4.42 -23.67 -13.45
C ASN A 344 4.51 -24.68 -14.61
N TYR A 345 4.00 -24.29 -15.78
CA TYR A 345 4.03 -25.09 -17.01
C TYR A 345 3.24 -26.41 -16.97
N ILE A 346 2.46 -26.64 -15.90
CA ILE A 346 1.58 -27.80 -15.77
C ILE A 346 0.12 -27.34 -15.82
N ASP A 347 -0.68 -28.01 -16.65
CA ASP A 347 -2.13 -27.80 -16.69
C ASP A 347 -2.76 -28.15 -15.35
N GLN A 348 -3.52 -27.20 -14.77
CA GLN A 348 -4.21 -27.34 -13.51
C GLN A 348 -5.09 -28.61 -13.45
N ARG A 349 -5.71 -29.02 -14.57
CA ARG A 349 -6.58 -30.20 -14.63
C ARG A 349 -5.85 -31.50 -14.26
N LYS A 350 -4.54 -31.56 -14.49
CA LYS A 350 -3.71 -32.71 -14.10
C LYS A 350 -3.51 -32.79 -12.58
N LEU A 351 -3.61 -31.66 -11.88
CA LEU A 351 -3.39 -31.54 -10.44
C LEU A 351 -4.68 -31.57 -9.62
N GLU A 352 -5.86 -31.56 -10.24
CA GLU A 352 -7.15 -31.62 -9.52
C GLU A 352 -7.28 -32.87 -8.66
N ARG A 353 -6.76 -34.01 -9.14
CA ARG A 353 -6.78 -35.29 -8.40
C ARG A 353 -5.72 -35.38 -7.30
N CYS A 354 -4.78 -34.44 -7.27
CA CYS A 354 -3.70 -34.37 -6.29
C CYS A 354 -4.14 -33.69 -4.98
N VAL A 355 -5.39 -33.24 -4.89
CA VAL A 355 -5.93 -32.53 -3.73
C VAL A 355 -7.25 -33.16 -3.33
N SER A 356 -7.38 -33.52 -2.06
CA SER A 356 -8.66 -33.88 -1.46
C SER A 356 -8.85 -33.16 -0.14
N THR A 357 -10.11 -32.92 0.24
CA THR A 357 -10.44 -32.20 1.48
C THR A 357 -11.35 -33.06 2.32
N SER A 358 -11.06 -33.15 3.62
CA SER A 358 -11.91 -33.80 4.60
C SER A 358 -12.20 -32.86 5.76
N VAL A 359 -13.43 -32.92 6.29
CA VAL A 359 -13.84 -32.15 7.47
C VAL A 359 -14.31 -33.12 8.54
N ARG A 360 -13.72 -33.04 9.74
CA ARG A 360 -14.09 -33.86 10.90
C ARG A 360 -14.25 -32.94 12.11
N GLY A 361 -15.49 -32.78 12.57
CA GLY A 361 -15.80 -31.82 13.63
C GLY A 361 -15.46 -30.39 13.20
N ASP A 362 -14.64 -29.70 13.99
CA ASP A 362 -14.15 -28.35 13.71
C ASP A 362 -12.82 -28.34 12.94
N VAL A 363 -12.31 -29.48 12.50
CA VAL A 363 -11.03 -29.57 11.78
C VAL A 363 -11.26 -29.86 10.29
N VAL A 364 -10.69 -29.00 9.44
CA VAL A 364 -10.55 -29.25 8.00
C VAL A 364 -9.11 -29.68 7.69
N THR A 365 -8.98 -30.74 6.90
CA THR A 365 -7.70 -31.27 6.42
C THR A 365 -7.67 -31.27 4.90
N PHE A 366 -6.63 -30.68 4.33
CA PHE A 366 -6.31 -30.72 2.91
C PHE A 366 -5.19 -31.74 2.72
N HIS A 367 -5.50 -32.83 2.02
CA HIS A 367 -4.57 -33.90 1.70
C HIS A 367 -4.00 -33.66 0.30
N LEU A 368 -2.68 -33.59 0.20
CA LEU A 368 -1.95 -33.30 -1.02
C LEU A 368 -1.05 -34.47 -1.40
N LEU A 369 -1.13 -34.89 -2.65
CA LEU A 369 -0.27 -35.92 -3.25
C LEU A 369 0.47 -35.31 -4.43
N PHE A 370 1.79 -35.19 -4.33
CA PHE A 370 2.59 -34.55 -5.36
C PHE A 370 3.02 -35.56 -6.41
N PRO A 371 2.74 -35.33 -7.71
CA PRO A 371 3.09 -36.26 -8.77
C PRO A 371 4.60 -36.33 -9.02
N ASP A 372 5.32 -35.25 -8.72
CA ASP A 372 6.75 -35.11 -8.97
C ASP A 372 7.36 -33.98 -8.10
N GLU A 373 8.68 -33.85 -8.13
CA GLU A 373 9.42 -32.86 -7.36
C GLU A 373 9.25 -31.43 -7.92
N GLY A 374 9.37 -30.44 -7.05
CA GLY A 374 9.48 -29.04 -7.45
C GLY A 374 8.64 -28.10 -6.60
N GLN A 375 8.23 -26.99 -7.19
CA GLN A 375 7.54 -25.92 -6.48
C GLN A 375 6.06 -25.86 -6.89
N TYR A 376 5.19 -26.02 -5.90
CA TYR A 376 3.75 -25.98 -6.02
C TYR A 376 3.17 -24.77 -5.27
N GLY A 377 2.07 -24.24 -5.77
CA GLY A 377 1.24 -23.26 -5.09
C GLY A 377 -0.10 -23.88 -4.74
N LEU A 378 -0.51 -23.82 -3.48
CA LEU A 378 -1.84 -24.22 -3.05
C LEU A 378 -2.68 -22.96 -2.81
N ASP A 379 -3.84 -22.83 -3.46
CA ASP A 379 -4.88 -21.89 -3.00
C ASP A 379 -5.97 -22.64 -2.25
N ILE A 380 -6.51 -22.00 -1.22
CA ILE A 380 -7.64 -22.47 -0.43
C ILE A 380 -8.71 -21.40 -0.45
N TYR A 381 -9.94 -21.81 -0.71
CA TYR A 381 -11.14 -20.98 -0.71
C TYR A 381 -12.16 -21.59 0.25
N THR A 382 -12.93 -20.72 0.89
CA THR A 382 -14.05 -21.10 1.74
C THR A 382 -15.08 -19.99 1.78
N ARG A 383 -16.24 -20.25 2.38
CA ARG A 383 -17.26 -19.24 2.67
C ARG A 383 -17.79 -19.42 4.08
N GLU A 384 -18.25 -18.33 4.68
CA GLU A 384 -18.94 -18.40 5.97
C GLU A 384 -20.24 -19.16 5.84
N GLN A 385 -20.50 -20.06 6.78
CA GLN A 385 -21.79 -20.72 6.90
C GLN A 385 -22.71 -19.80 7.71
N ARG A 386 -23.65 -19.13 7.04
CA ARG A 386 -24.67 -18.34 7.75
C ARG A 386 -25.54 -19.29 8.58
N THR A 387 -25.46 -19.19 9.90
CA THR A 387 -26.46 -19.76 10.80
C THR A 387 -27.67 -18.84 10.77
N ASN A 388 -28.85 -19.35 10.41
CA ASN A 388 -30.13 -18.63 10.57
C ASN A 388 -30.41 -18.44 12.08
N SER A 389 -29.73 -17.50 12.73
CA SER A 389 -30.09 -17.03 14.07
C SER A 389 -31.01 -15.83 13.90
N GLY A 390 -32.28 -16.02 14.26
CA GLY A 390 -33.40 -15.17 13.91
C GLY A 390 -33.32 -13.72 14.40
N SER A 391 -33.63 -12.80 13.50
CA SER A 391 -34.41 -11.61 13.82
C SER A 391 -35.55 -11.56 12.80
N SER A 392 -36.64 -12.25 13.11
CA SER A 392 -37.91 -12.09 12.43
C SER A 392 -38.45 -10.68 12.74
N THR A 393 -38.15 -9.72 11.88
CA THR A 393 -39.05 -8.60 11.62
C THR A 393 -39.56 -8.78 10.22
N SER A 394 -40.78 -9.30 10.16
CA SER A 394 -41.60 -9.45 8.96
C SER A 394 -41.63 -8.14 8.17
N ASN A 395 -41.22 -8.20 6.90
CA ASN A 395 -41.87 -7.42 5.86
C ASN A 395 -41.91 -8.25 4.59
N ASN A 396 -43.13 -8.63 4.23
CA ASN A 396 -43.47 -9.33 3.00
C ASN A 396 -43.19 -8.43 1.79
N HIS A 397 -42.16 -8.74 1.02
CA HIS A 397 -42.21 -8.55 -0.43
C HIS A 397 -41.56 -9.75 -1.11
N ALA A 398 -42.39 -10.50 -1.83
CA ALA A 398 -41.96 -11.59 -2.70
C ALA A 398 -41.13 -11.02 -3.85
N GLY A 399 -39.85 -11.41 -3.89
CA GLY A 399 -38.90 -11.03 -4.92
C GLY A 399 -37.65 -11.91 -4.88
N VAL A 400 -37.70 -13.03 -5.61
CA VAL A 400 -36.57 -13.81 -6.16
C VAL A 400 -35.40 -14.13 -5.21
N ASP A 401 -35.44 -15.32 -4.63
CA ASP A 401 -34.41 -15.97 -3.78
C ASP A 401 -33.09 -16.29 -4.51
N HIS A 402 -32.32 -15.27 -4.91
CA HIS A 402 -30.94 -15.45 -5.38
C HIS A 402 -29.88 -14.62 -4.61
N ALA A 403 -30.24 -14.01 -3.48
CA ALA A 403 -29.42 -12.98 -2.85
C ALA A 403 -28.59 -13.38 -1.60
N ASP A 404 -28.59 -14.63 -1.12
CA ASP A 404 -28.20 -14.88 0.29
C ASP A 404 -27.14 -15.96 0.58
N ARG A 405 -26.24 -16.26 -0.37
CA ARG A 405 -25.04 -17.10 -0.09
C ARG A 405 -23.78 -16.24 0.02
N ALA A 406 -23.04 -16.38 1.13
CA ALA A 406 -21.71 -15.79 1.28
C ALA A 406 -20.79 -16.20 0.11
N LEU A 407 -19.98 -15.27 -0.39
CA LEU A 407 -19.09 -15.49 -1.53
C LEU A 407 -18.00 -16.51 -1.19
N LEU A 408 -17.77 -17.47 -2.08
CA LEU A 408 -16.59 -18.32 -2.02
C LEU A 408 -15.35 -17.44 -2.21
N THR A 409 -14.55 -17.30 -1.16
CA THR A 409 -13.50 -16.30 -1.11
C THR A 409 -12.16 -16.97 -0.85
N HIS A 410 -11.12 -16.54 -1.56
CA HIS A 410 -9.75 -16.99 -1.33
C HIS A 410 -9.32 -16.66 0.10
N CYS A 411 -8.97 -17.65 0.91
CA CYS A 411 -8.63 -17.45 2.31
C CYS A 411 -7.15 -17.69 2.63
N CYS A 412 -6.47 -18.57 1.90
CA CYS A 412 -5.09 -18.95 2.19
C CYS A 412 -4.37 -19.40 0.93
N LYS A 413 -3.05 -19.16 0.85
CA LYS A 413 -2.19 -19.84 -0.10
C LYS A 413 -0.83 -20.19 0.47
N TYR A 414 -0.25 -21.29 0.01
CA TYR A 414 1.07 -21.76 0.43
C TYR A 414 1.98 -22.01 -0.76
N LEU A 415 3.26 -21.69 -0.59
CA LEU A 415 4.33 -22.14 -1.47
C LEU A 415 4.88 -23.45 -0.92
N ILE A 416 4.84 -24.53 -1.69
CA ILE A 416 5.25 -25.86 -1.23
C ILE A 416 6.41 -26.32 -2.11
N ASN A 417 7.57 -26.54 -1.50
CA ASN A 417 8.71 -27.14 -2.16
C ASN A 417 8.73 -28.63 -1.83
N THR A 418 8.61 -29.47 -2.84
CA THR A 418 8.60 -30.92 -2.70
C THR A 418 9.96 -31.50 -3.05
N LYS A 419 10.45 -32.39 -2.18
CA LYS A 419 11.68 -33.16 -2.36
C LYS A 419 11.39 -34.62 -2.00
N PRO A 420 12.14 -35.59 -2.57
CA PRO A 420 11.90 -37.01 -2.35
C PRO A 420 12.21 -37.44 -0.92
#